data_AF-A0A929C3H2-F1
#
_entry.id   AF-A0A929C3H2-F1
#
_cell.length_a   1.000
_cell.length_b   1.000
_cell.length_c   1.000
_cell.angle_alpha   90.00
_cell.angle_beta   90.00
_cell.angle_gamma   90.00
#
_symmetry.space_group_name_H-M   'P 1'
#
loop_
_entity.id
_entity.type
_entity.pdbx_description
1 polymer ?
#
loop_
_entity_poly.entity_id
_entity_poly.type
_entity_poly.pdbx_seq_one_letter_code
_entity_poly.pdbx_strand_id
1 'polypeptide(L)'
;MTEIDRSLPVHLYYQLKMMIVKQIERGELRPGDKVPTEEELCERYDISRTPVRQALLELVAEGMLTRRAGRGTFVAPRGETKVVIRVVVSDIRWQWPLEEAARLLNQEDGEVKLALDFTVTPLYKLHDRLSTTVAHGQAPDISILDSVWVAEFAYRQYLYPLAELDRSWVDEVRNDLYSSLIAANSFKGELYAVPTNADTTVIWYRRDWLSAEGIAPPETWEDLLTIGHHFRLPEVRARYGLGAFPLTFVGGQAGGETTTYQLLPFLWSMGGDLIAEGKIVINSAATLRALTFLRDLVFSE
;
A
#
# COMPACT_ATOMS: atom_id res chain seq x y z
N MET A 1 31.14 21.17 -22.43
CA MET A 1 31.81 22.42 -22.04
C MET A 1 32.89 22.09 -21.06
N THR A 2 34.12 22.03 -21.55
CA THR A 2 35.35 21.75 -20.79
C THR A 2 36.17 23.02 -20.55
N GLU A 3 35.74 24.17 -21.11
CA GLU A 3 36.42 25.46 -21.07
C GLU A 3 35.41 26.60 -20.86
N ILE A 4 35.90 27.73 -20.32
CA ILE A 4 35.14 28.96 -20.13
C ILE A 4 35.07 29.72 -21.46
N ASP A 5 33.86 30.09 -21.89
CA ASP A 5 33.63 30.83 -23.13
C ASP A 5 33.24 32.28 -22.83
N ARG A 6 34.17 33.20 -23.11
CA ARG A 6 33.97 34.65 -22.89
C ARG A 6 33.04 35.31 -23.92
N SER A 7 32.69 34.62 -25.00
CA SER A 7 31.77 35.11 -26.03
C SER A 7 30.29 34.90 -25.68
N LEU A 8 30.01 33.98 -24.75
CA LEU A 8 28.65 33.72 -24.29
C LEU A 8 28.14 34.85 -23.39
N PRO A 9 26.84 35.18 -23.44
CA PRO A 9 26.22 36.17 -22.55
C PRO A 9 26.03 35.66 -21.11
N VAL A 10 26.86 34.73 -20.65
CA VAL A 10 26.76 34.05 -19.36
C VAL A 10 27.94 34.46 -18.48
N HIS A 11 27.66 34.89 -17.25
CA HIS A 11 28.72 35.32 -16.32
C HIS A 11 29.74 34.20 -16.03
N LEU A 12 31.03 34.57 -15.94
CA LEU A 12 32.15 33.64 -15.77
C LEU A 12 32.02 32.76 -14.51
N TYR A 13 31.53 33.32 -13.41
CA TYR A 13 31.32 32.55 -12.17
C TYR A 13 30.30 31.42 -12.39
N TYR A 14 29.24 31.68 -13.15
CA TYR A 14 28.18 30.70 -13.41
C TYR A 14 28.70 29.60 -14.34
N GLN A 15 29.49 29.95 -15.35
CA GLN A 15 30.14 28.96 -16.21
C GLN A 15 31.04 28.02 -15.39
N LEU A 16 31.91 28.58 -14.53
CA LEU A 16 32.77 27.78 -13.65
C LEU A 16 31.95 26.91 -12.68
N LYS A 17 30.91 27.47 -12.06
CA LYS A 17 29.99 26.74 -11.17
C LYS A 17 29.41 25.52 -11.88
N MET A 18 28.84 25.69 -13.08
CA MET A 18 28.26 24.59 -13.85
C MET A 18 29.30 23.55 -14.27
N MET A 19 30.55 23.94 -14.49
CA MET A 19 31.62 22.98 -14.77
C MET A 19 31.95 22.13 -13.54
N ILE A 20 32.04 22.73 -12.35
CA ILE A 20 32.26 21.99 -11.09
C ILE A 20 31.06 21.07 -10.80
N VAL A 21 29.82 21.53 -10.99
CA VAL A 21 28.62 20.70 -10.85
C VAL A 21 28.69 19.48 -11.77
N LYS A 22 29.02 19.68 -13.05
CA LYS A 22 29.16 18.57 -14.00
C LYS A 22 30.26 17.58 -13.64
N GLN A 23 31.37 18.05 -13.05
CA GLN A 23 32.44 17.17 -12.56
C GLN A 23 31.96 16.31 -11.39
N ILE A 24 31.13 16.87 -10.50
CA ILE A 24 30.49 16.11 -9.41
C ILE A 24 29.48 15.10 -9.96
N GLU A 25 28.60 15.53 -10.88
CA GLU A 25 27.58 14.67 -11.52
C GLU A 25 28.20 13.49 -12.29
N ARG A 26 29.37 13.70 -12.91
CA ARG A 26 30.13 12.66 -13.64
C ARG A 26 30.98 11.78 -12.73
N GLY A 27 31.03 12.07 -11.43
CA GLY A 27 31.87 11.36 -10.47
C GLY A 27 33.38 11.63 -10.58
N GLU A 28 33.79 12.64 -11.36
CA GLU A 28 35.18 13.10 -11.46
C GLU A 28 35.65 13.75 -10.15
N LEU A 29 34.72 14.40 -9.43
CA LEU A 29 34.88 14.88 -8.06
C LEU A 29 33.87 14.18 -7.16
N ARG A 30 34.32 13.33 -6.24
CA ARG A 30 33.46 12.55 -5.36
C ARG A 30 33.24 13.27 -4.02
N PRO A 31 32.15 12.96 -3.28
CA PRO A 31 31.95 13.49 -1.94
C PRO A 31 33.19 13.33 -1.05
N GLY A 32 33.61 14.43 -0.41
CA GLY A 32 34.83 14.46 0.41
C GLY A 32 36.14 14.75 -0.36
N ASP A 33 36.14 14.70 -1.70
CA ASP A 33 37.30 15.11 -2.50
C ASP A 33 37.56 16.61 -2.33
N LYS A 34 38.84 16.99 -2.37
CA LYS A 34 39.26 18.39 -2.30
C LYS A 34 39.07 19.03 -3.67
N VAL A 35 38.29 20.11 -3.72
CA VAL A 35 38.17 20.94 -4.93
C VAL A 35 39.48 21.71 -5.12
N PRO A 36 39.95 21.94 -6.36
CA PRO A 36 41.09 22.79 -6.62
C PRO A 36 40.93 24.15 -5.92
N THR A 37 42.04 24.67 -5.42
CA THR A 37 42.13 25.95 -4.72
C THR A 37 41.74 27.11 -5.64
N GLU A 38 41.40 28.26 -5.05
CA GLU A 38 41.08 29.46 -5.82
C GLU A 38 42.20 29.82 -6.82
N GLU A 39 43.45 29.60 -6.43
CA GLU A 39 44.65 29.85 -7.25
C GLU A 39 44.75 28.85 -8.41
N GLU A 40 44.61 27.55 -8.14
CA GLU A 40 44.60 26.51 -9.18
C GLU A 40 43.44 26.68 -10.17
N LEU A 41 42.26 27.14 -9.71
CA LEU A 41 41.12 27.42 -10.58
C LEU A 41 41.34 28.69 -11.42
N CYS A 42 41.98 29.71 -10.88
CA CYS A 42 42.39 30.90 -11.63
C CYS A 42 43.36 30.54 -12.75
N GLU A 43 44.38 29.73 -12.47
CA GLU A 43 45.37 29.27 -13.45
C GLU A 43 44.75 28.35 -14.50
N ARG A 44 43.95 27.36 -14.07
CA ARG A 44 43.36 26.36 -14.97
C ARG A 44 42.38 26.96 -15.98
N TYR A 45 41.61 27.96 -15.57
CA TYR A 45 40.53 28.51 -16.39
C TYR A 45 40.80 29.93 -16.89
N ASP A 46 42.01 30.47 -16.65
CA ASP A 46 42.42 31.83 -17.02
C ASP A 46 41.36 32.88 -16.64
N ILE A 47 40.95 32.92 -15.37
CA ILE A 47 40.00 33.91 -14.86
C ILE A 47 40.45 34.53 -13.56
N SER A 48 40.00 35.76 -13.30
CA SER A 48 40.33 36.47 -12.07
C SER A 48 39.72 35.80 -10.84
N ARG A 49 40.27 36.10 -9.67
CA ARG A 49 39.87 35.49 -8.40
C ARG A 49 38.43 35.77 -7.99
N THR A 50 37.86 36.89 -8.43
CA THR A 50 36.49 37.31 -8.09
C THR A 50 35.42 36.30 -8.57
N PRO A 51 35.33 35.94 -9.86
CA PRO A 51 34.37 34.94 -10.33
C PRO A 51 34.64 33.54 -9.76
N VAL A 52 35.91 33.15 -9.53
CA VAL A 52 36.24 31.88 -8.86
C VAL A 52 35.67 31.85 -7.45
N ARG A 53 35.94 32.88 -6.66
CA ARG A 53 35.45 33.00 -5.29
C ARG A 53 33.92 33.03 -5.25
N GLN A 54 33.27 33.74 -6.18
CA GLN A 54 31.82 33.76 -6.27
C GLN A 54 31.25 32.37 -6.57
N ALA A 55 31.79 31.65 -7.57
CA ALA A 55 31.33 30.31 -7.92
C ALA A 55 31.43 29.34 -6.73
N LEU A 56 32.58 29.35 -6.03
CA LEU A 56 32.76 28.52 -4.84
C LEU A 56 31.84 28.91 -3.69
N LEU A 57 31.60 30.22 -3.47
CA LEU A 57 30.68 30.69 -2.43
C LEU A 57 29.25 30.26 -2.71
N GLU A 58 28.77 30.34 -3.96
CA GLU A 58 27.44 29.88 -4.33
C GLU A 58 27.29 28.37 -4.16
N LEU A 59 28.29 27.58 -4.57
CA LEU A 59 28.26 26.13 -4.38
C LEU A 59 28.31 25.72 -2.91
N VAL A 60 28.97 26.51 -2.06
CA VAL A 60 28.91 26.31 -0.59
C VAL A 60 27.53 26.70 -0.06
N ALA A 61 26.94 27.79 -0.54
CA ALA A 61 25.59 28.21 -0.14
C ALA A 61 24.51 27.20 -0.56
N GLU A 62 24.70 26.52 -1.69
CA GLU A 62 23.83 25.46 -2.21
C GLU A 62 24.07 24.10 -1.55
N GLY A 63 25.01 24.01 -0.61
CA GLY A 63 25.32 22.76 0.09
C GLY A 63 26.06 21.71 -0.76
N MET A 64 26.48 22.06 -1.99
CA MET A 64 27.25 21.18 -2.88
C MET A 64 28.73 21.08 -2.47
N LEU A 65 29.27 22.13 -1.85
CA LEU A 65 30.63 22.19 -1.32
C LEU A 65 30.63 22.55 0.17
N THR A 66 31.67 22.15 0.89
CA THR A 66 31.92 22.55 2.28
C THR A 66 33.29 23.21 2.41
N ARG A 67 33.32 24.36 3.10
CA ARG A 67 34.58 25.06 3.38
C ARG A 67 35.13 24.63 4.73
N ARG A 68 36.39 24.17 4.76
CA ARG A 68 37.10 23.85 6.00
C ARG A 68 38.22 24.87 6.20
N ALA A 69 38.12 25.68 7.26
CA ALA A 69 39.09 26.72 7.56
C ALA A 69 40.53 26.17 7.57
N GLY A 70 41.43 26.80 6.81
CA GLY A 70 42.83 26.37 6.67
C GLY A 70 43.08 25.09 5.87
N ARG A 71 42.04 24.35 5.45
CA ARG A 71 42.17 23.05 4.76
C ARG A 71 41.66 23.05 3.31
N GLY A 72 40.91 24.08 2.92
CA GLY A 72 40.39 24.27 1.56
C GLY A 72 38.89 24.02 1.45
N THR A 73 38.42 23.86 0.22
CA THR A 73 37.03 23.58 -0.12
C THR A 73 36.93 22.12 -0.57
N PHE A 74 35.93 21.41 -0.07
CA PHE A 74 35.71 19.99 -0.34
C PHE A 74 34.32 19.81 -0.94
N VAL A 75 34.14 18.80 -1.79
CA VAL A 75 32.80 18.38 -2.19
C VAL A 75 32.06 18.00 -0.91
N ALA A 76 30.89 18.60 -0.70
CA ALA A 76 30.09 18.26 0.47
C ALA A 76 29.85 16.74 0.48
N PRO A 77 29.85 16.09 1.65
CA PRO A 77 29.22 14.78 1.74
C PRO A 77 27.85 14.95 1.08
N ARG A 78 27.52 14.14 0.08
CA ARG A 78 26.15 14.11 -0.45
C ARG A 78 25.30 13.84 0.79
N GLY A 79 24.58 14.85 1.27
CA GLY A 79 23.72 14.67 2.44
C GLY A 79 22.76 13.57 2.06
N GLU A 80 22.67 12.53 2.89
CA GLU A 80 21.64 11.51 2.71
C GLU A 80 20.31 12.23 2.52
N THR A 81 19.71 12.09 1.33
CA THR A 81 18.43 12.75 1.08
C THR A 81 17.40 11.96 1.86
N LYS A 82 17.03 12.48 3.03
CA LYS A 82 16.03 11.85 3.88
C LYS A 82 14.64 12.17 3.32
N VAL A 83 13.99 11.18 2.73
CA VAL A 83 12.59 11.26 2.29
C VAL A 83 11.71 10.74 3.41
N VAL A 84 10.72 11.52 3.83
CA VAL A 84 9.72 11.10 4.82
C VAL A 84 8.45 10.72 4.09
N ILE A 85 8.00 9.47 4.23
CA ILE A 85 6.76 8.95 3.68
C ILE A 85 5.71 8.98 4.79
N ARG A 86 4.61 9.70 4.57
CA ARG A 86 3.46 9.75 5.47
C ARG A 86 2.59 8.52 5.23
N VAL A 87 2.41 7.73 6.27
CA VAL A 87 1.69 6.46 6.22
C VAL A 87 0.47 6.53 7.13
N VAL A 88 -0.70 6.16 6.61
CA VAL A 88 -1.91 5.97 7.43
C VAL A 88 -2.27 4.49 7.44
N VAL A 89 -2.49 3.92 8.62
CA VAL A 89 -2.83 2.49 8.78
C VAL A 89 -4.01 2.28 9.72
N SER A 90 -4.72 1.17 9.56
CA SER A 90 -5.86 0.80 10.41
C SER A 90 -5.47 0.34 11.82
N ASP A 91 -4.28 -0.24 11.94
CA ASP A 91 -3.80 -0.94 13.14
C ASP A 91 -2.26 -0.86 13.22
N ILE A 92 -1.74 -0.83 14.44
CA ILE A 92 -0.30 -0.73 14.72
C ILE A 92 0.51 -1.90 14.16
N ARG A 93 -0.11 -3.07 13.96
CA ARG A 93 0.53 -4.25 13.37
C ARG A 93 1.16 -4.00 12.00
N TRP A 94 0.69 -2.99 11.27
CA TRP A 94 1.20 -2.61 9.95
C TRP A 94 2.49 -1.79 10.01
N GLN A 95 2.79 -1.19 11.16
CA GLN A 95 3.98 -0.36 11.33
C GLN A 95 5.26 -1.19 11.17
N TRP A 96 5.36 -2.32 11.88
CA TRP A 96 6.58 -3.14 11.85
C TRP A 96 6.96 -3.64 10.45
N PRO A 97 6.07 -4.24 9.64
CA PRO A 97 6.41 -4.67 8.28
C PRO A 97 6.88 -3.53 7.38
N LEU A 98 6.26 -2.35 7.48
CA LEU A 98 6.63 -1.18 6.67
C LEU A 98 7.96 -0.57 7.13
N GLU A 99 8.21 -0.50 8.44
CA GLU A 99 9.50 -0.09 8.98
C GLU A 99 10.62 -1.05 8.57
N GLU A 100 10.35 -2.36 8.54
CA GLU A 100 11.30 -3.36 8.08
C GLU A 100 11.58 -3.20 6.57
N ALA A 101 10.56 -2.96 5.75
CA ALA A 101 10.75 -2.66 4.34
C ALA A 101 11.61 -1.39 4.13
N ALA A 102 11.34 -0.32 4.88
CA ALA A 102 12.17 0.89 4.84
C ALA A 102 13.61 0.63 5.33
N ARG A 103 13.79 -0.22 6.34
CA ARG A 103 15.11 -0.63 6.84
C ARG A 103 15.90 -1.36 5.75
N LEU A 104 15.28 -2.31 5.05
CA LEU A 104 15.91 -3.07 3.97
C LEU A 104 16.31 -2.15 2.81
N LEU A 105 15.42 -1.27 2.36
CA LEU A 105 15.73 -0.29 1.31
C LEU A 105 16.86 0.67 1.73
N ASN A 106 16.88 1.07 2.99
CA ASN A 106 17.96 1.93 3.52
C ASN A 106 19.31 1.23 3.62
N GLN A 107 19.36 -0.11 3.61
CA GLN A 107 20.61 -0.87 3.61
C GLN A 107 21.22 -1.00 2.21
N GLU A 108 20.43 -0.82 1.16
CA GLU A 108 20.96 -0.72 -0.19
C GLU A 108 21.83 0.55 -0.31
N ASP A 109 22.92 0.47 -1.07
CA ASP A 109 23.82 1.60 -1.36
C ASP A 109 23.08 2.60 -2.26
N GLY A 110 22.22 3.41 -1.63
CA GLY A 110 21.41 4.43 -2.24
C GLY A 110 21.58 5.79 -1.55
N GLU A 111 21.46 6.86 -2.35
CA GLU A 111 21.59 8.25 -1.90
C GLU A 111 20.36 8.76 -1.13
N VAL A 112 19.25 8.04 -1.25
CA VAL A 112 17.98 8.34 -0.59
C VAL A 112 17.83 7.42 0.62
N LYS A 113 17.54 8.03 1.78
CA LYS A 113 17.16 7.31 2.99
C LYS A 113 15.69 7.57 3.29
N LEU A 114 14.92 6.51 3.47
CA LEU A 114 13.50 6.57 3.81
C LEU A 114 13.31 6.66 5.32
N ALA A 115 12.38 7.50 5.73
CA ALA A 115 11.75 7.47 7.05
C ALA A 115 10.24 7.45 6.90
N LEU A 116 9.55 6.86 7.86
CA LEU A 116 8.10 6.73 7.84
C LEU A 116 7.50 7.57 8.98
N ASP A 117 6.45 8.32 8.65
CA ASP A 117 5.63 9.07 9.61
C ASP A 117 4.25 8.42 9.69
N PHE A 118 4.00 7.69 10.77
CA PHE A 118 2.79 6.87 10.93
C PHE A 118 1.66 7.61 11.63
N THR A 119 0.47 7.47 11.07
CA THR A 119 -0.80 7.75 11.74
C THR A 119 -1.63 6.47 11.79
N VAL A 120 -1.93 6.00 13.00
CA VAL A 120 -2.86 4.89 13.21
C VAL A 120 -4.28 5.44 13.39
N THR A 121 -5.22 4.96 12.58
CA THR A 121 -6.64 5.32 12.66
C THR A 121 -7.48 4.05 12.66
N PRO A 122 -8.35 3.79 13.66
CA PRO A 122 -9.18 2.60 13.68
C PRO A 122 -9.94 2.39 12.37
N LEU A 123 -10.06 1.13 11.91
CA LEU A 123 -10.63 0.79 10.60
C LEU A 123 -11.98 1.47 10.32
N TYR A 124 -12.90 1.48 11.30
CA TYR A 124 -14.22 2.08 11.17
C TYR A 124 -14.22 3.62 10.98
N LYS A 125 -13.08 4.29 11.21
CA LYS A 125 -12.86 5.73 10.93
C LYS A 125 -11.94 5.98 9.75
N LEU A 126 -11.27 4.93 9.25
CA LEU A 126 -10.20 5.07 8.27
C LEU A 126 -10.72 5.59 6.94
N HIS A 127 -11.84 5.04 6.45
CA HIS A 127 -12.47 5.49 5.19
C HIS A 127 -12.77 6.99 5.20
N ASP A 128 -13.53 7.47 6.20
CA ASP A 128 -13.90 8.90 6.31
C ASP A 128 -12.67 9.80 6.43
N ARG A 129 -11.68 9.38 7.21
CA ARG A 129 -10.42 10.12 7.38
C ARG A 129 -9.69 10.26 6.04
N LEU A 130 -9.44 9.14 5.35
CA LEU A 130 -8.71 9.16 4.08
C LEU A 130 -9.45 10.01 3.06
N SER A 131 -10.76 9.76 2.87
CA SER A 131 -11.61 10.55 1.98
C SER A 131 -11.52 12.05 2.26
N THR A 132 -11.59 12.46 3.53
CA THR A 132 -11.51 13.87 3.94
C THR A 132 -10.10 14.45 3.71
N THR A 133 -9.05 13.74 4.12
CA THR A 133 -7.67 14.23 3.99
C THR A 133 -7.23 14.38 2.54
N VAL A 134 -7.60 13.43 1.67
CA VAL A 134 -7.27 13.50 0.24
C VAL A 134 -8.03 14.66 -0.41
N ALA A 135 -9.32 14.84 -0.11
CA ALA A 135 -10.12 15.95 -0.61
C ALA A 135 -9.56 17.34 -0.21
N HIS A 136 -8.88 17.45 0.93
CA HIS A 136 -8.24 18.68 1.39
C HIS A 136 -6.79 18.85 0.92
N GLY A 137 -6.28 18.00 0.03
CA GLY A 137 -4.88 18.07 -0.43
C GLY A 137 -3.86 17.67 0.64
N GLN A 138 -4.30 16.93 1.66
CA GLN A 138 -3.50 16.43 2.77
C GLN A 138 -3.38 14.89 2.72
N ALA A 139 -3.49 14.31 1.53
CA ALA A 139 -3.37 12.88 1.30
C ALA A 139 -2.07 12.33 1.94
N PRO A 140 -2.10 11.15 2.58
CA PRO A 140 -0.86 10.44 2.89
C PRO A 140 -0.18 9.96 1.61
N ASP A 141 1.08 9.58 1.72
CA ASP A 141 1.84 9.06 0.59
C ASP A 141 1.50 7.57 0.37
N ILE A 142 1.26 6.82 1.45
CA ILE A 142 0.80 5.42 1.41
C ILE A 142 -0.28 5.19 2.49
N SER A 143 -1.27 4.35 2.21
CA SER A 143 -2.23 3.89 3.21
C SER A 143 -2.59 2.42 3.02
N ILE A 144 -2.99 1.76 4.11
CA ILE A 144 -3.77 0.52 4.01
C ILE A 144 -5.21 0.89 3.64
N LEU A 145 -5.81 0.13 2.73
CA LEU A 145 -7.22 0.26 2.31
C LEU A 145 -7.89 -1.11 2.35
N ASP A 146 -9.19 -1.11 2.66
CA ASP A 146 -10.05 -2.26 2.40
C ASP A 146 -10.27 -2.39 0.88
N SER A 147 -10.28 -3.62 0.36
CA SER A 147 -10.43 -3.88 -1.08
C SER A 147 -11.75 -3.35 -1.62
N VAL A 148 -12.81 -3.35 -0.80
CA VAL A 148 -14.13 -2.82 -1.19
C VAL A 148 -14.13 -1.31 -1.43
N TRP A 149 -13.10 -0.58 -0.95
CA TRP A 149 -12.96 0.87 -1.15
C TRP A 149 -12.14 1.23 -2.39
N VAL A 150 -11.34 0.30 -2.94
CA VAL A 150 -10.38 0.60 -4.00
C VAL A 150 -11.06 1.16 -5.25
N ALA A 151 -12.15 0.54 -5.69
CA ALA A 151 -12.90 1.01 -6.86
C ALA A 151 -13.52 2.40 -6.63
N GLU A 152 -14.02 2.67 -5.43
CA GLU A 152 -14.55 4.00 -5.07
C GLU A 152 -13.45 5.07 -5.10
N PHE A 153 -12.33 4.79 -4.44
CA PHE A 153 -11.23 5.74 -4.33
C PHE A 153 -10.57 6.00 -5.69
N ALA A 154 -10.41 4.96 -6.52
CA ALA A 154 -9.95 5.11 -7.89
C ALA A 154 -10.93 5.94 -8.73
N TYR A 155 -12.24 5.71 -8.60
CA TYR A 155 -13.26 6.52 -9.29
C TYR A 155 -13.21 8.00 -8.89
N ARG A 156 -12.97 8.29 -7.60
CA ARG A 156 -12.78 9.65 -7.07
C ARG A 156 -11.41 10.26 -7.40
N GLN A 157 -10.53 9.51 -8.07
CA GLN A 157 -9.15 9.91 -8.36
C GLN A 157 -8.30 10.17 -7.10
N TYR A 158 -8.57 9.44 -6.03
CA TYR A 158 -7.81 9.50 -4.77
C TYR A 158 -6.59 8.57 -4.77
N LEU A 159 -6.47 7.68 -5.76
CA LEU A 159 -5.38 6.73 -5.92
C LEU A 159 -4.71 6.90 -7.28
N TYR A 160 -3.40 6.69 -7.32
CA TYR A 160 -2.65 6.54 -8.55
C TYR A 160 -2.74 5.08 -9.05
N PRO A 161 -2.90 4.83 -10.35
CA PRO A 161 -2.65 3.52 -10.92
C PRO A 161 -1.20 3.12 -10.67
N LEU A 162 -0.94 1.92 -10.14
CA LEU A 162 0.42 1.48 -9.81
C LEU A 162 1.32 1.38 -11.06
N ALA A 163 0.72 1.20 -12.24
CA ALA A 163 1.46 1.16 -13.50
C ALA A 163 2.04 2.54 -13.91
N GLU A 164 1.60 3.63 -13.30
CA GLU A 164 2.25 4.95 -13.44
C GLU A 164 3.54 5.04 -12.62
N LEU A 165 3.67 4.22 -11.57
CA LEU A 165 4.88 4.13 -10.75
C LEU A 165 5.88 3.14 -11.35
N ASP A 166 5.42 1.91 -11.62
CA ASP A 166 6.24 0.86 -12.21
C ASP A 166 5.35 -0.17 -12.93
N ARG A 167 5.33 -0.13 -14.26
CA ARG A 167 4.53 -1.05 -15.08
C ARG A 167 5.07 -2.48 -15.04
N SER A 168 6.39 -2.65 -15.12
CA SER A 168 7.03 -3.98 -15.10
C SER A 168 6.70 -4.73 -13.82
N TRP A 169 6.79 -4.04 -12.68
CA TRP A 169 6.47 -4.62 -11.40
C TRP A 169 4.98 -4.97 -11.26
N VAL A 170 4.07 -4.14 -11.81
CA VAL A 170 2.64 -4.47 -11.85
C VAL A 170 2.38 -5.75 -12.64
N ASP A 171 3.08 -5.96 -13.76
CA ASP A 171 2.94 -7.18 -14.56
C ASP A 171 3.43 -8.42 -13.77
N GLU A 172 4.52 -8.30 -13.00
CA GLU A 172 5.00 -9.35 -12.10
C GLU A 172 3.96 -9.68 -11.02
N VAL A 173 3.43 -8.66 -10.32
CA VAL A 173 2.40 -8.83 -9.28
C VAL A 173 1.15 -9.53 -9.83
N ARG A 174 0.73 -9.20 -11.06
CA ARG A 174 -0.43 -9.84 -11.70
C ARG A 174 -0.21 -11.32 -12.02
N ASN A 175 1.03 -11.72 -12.30
CA ASN A 175 1.38 -13.11 -12.61
C ASN A 175 1.56 -13.95 -11.34
N ASP A 176 2.02 -13.33 -10.25
CA ASP A 176 2.30 -14.02 -8.99
C ASP A 176 1.07 -14.24 -8.11
N LEU A 177 0.00 -13.46 -8.30
CA LEU A 177 -1.17 -13.46 -7.41
C LEU A 177 -2.45 -13.97 -8.06
N TYR A 178 -3.38 -14.47 -7.24
CA TYR A 178 -4.68 -14.92 -7.70
C TYR A 178 -5.46 -13.82 -8.41
N SER A 179 -6.08 -14.16 -9.53
CA SER A 179 -6.85 -13.21 -10.36
C SER A 179 -7.97 -12.52 -9.59
N SER A 180 -8.59 -13.20 -8.61
CA SER A 180 -9.60 -12.61 -7.73
C SER A 180 -9.06 -11.48 -6.85
N LEU A 181 -7.84 -11.62 -6.32
CA LEU A 181 -7.19 -10.58 -5.52
C LEU A 181 -6.79 -9.39 -6.39
N ILE A 182 -6.28 -9.66 -7.59
CA ILE A 182 -5.99 -8.61 -8.58
C ILE A 182 -7.27 -7.86 -8.95
N ALA A 183 -8.36 -8.58 -9.24
CA ALA A 183 -9.63 -7.98 -9.60
C ALA A 183 -10.21 -7.10 -8.47
N ALA A 184 -10.14 -7.57 -7.22
CA ALA A 184 -10.63 -6.81 -6.06
C ALA A 184 -9.85 -5.51 -5.80
N ASN A 185 -8.62 -5.40 -6.30
CA ASN A 185 -7.77 -4.22 -6.16
C ASN A 185 -7.60 -3.43 -7.47
N SER A 186 -8.43 -3.73 -8.48
CA SER A 186 -8.38 -3.09 -9.79
C SER A 186 -9.64 -2.27 -10.07
N PHE A 187 -9.50 -1.21 -10.86
CA PHE A 187 -10.62 -0.43 -11.38
C PHE A 187 -10.40 -0.10 -12.85
N LYS A 188 -11.39 -0.40 -13.70
CA LYS A 188 -11.30 -0.24 -15.17
C LYS A 188 -10.05 -0.90 -15.80
N GLY A 189 -9.64 -2.06 -15.27
CA GLY A 189 -8.51 -2.84 -15.77
C GLY A 189 -7.15 -2.47 -15.16
N GLU A 190 -7.03 -1.33 -14.50
CA GLU A 190 -5.79 -0.88 -13.86
C GLU A 190 -5.72 -1.30 -12.39
N LEU A 191 -4.52 -1.65 -11.91
CA LEU A 191 -4.27 -2.04 -10.51
C LEU A 191 -3.94 -0.79 -9.69
N TYR A 192 -4.64 -0.57 -8.58
CA TYR A 192 -4.47 0.63 -7.73
C TYR A 192 -3.93 0.31 -6.33
N ALA A 193 -4.03 -0.94 -5.89
CA ALA A 193 -3.55 -1.37 -4.58
C ALA A 193 -2.87 -2.73 -4.68
N VAL A 194 -1.88 -2.96 -3.82
CA VAL A 194 -1.21 -4.26 -3.69
C VAL A 194 -1.92 -5.05 -2.59
N PRO A 195 -2.45 -6.25 -2.87
CA PRO A 195 -3.04 -7.08 -1.84
C PRO A 195 -1.94 -7.61 -0.91
N THR A 196 -1.91 -7.11 0.33
CA THR A 196 -0.97 -7.53 1.38
C THR A 196 -1.45 -8.72 2.19
N ASN A 197 -2.77 -8.94 2.21
CA ASN A 197 -3.46 -10.04 2.87
C ASN A 197 -4.77 -10.33 2.14
N ALA A 198 -5.32 -11.52 2.37
CA ALA A 198 -6.63 -11.90 1.92
C ALA A 198 -7.36 -12.60 3.06
N ASP A 199 -8.60 -12.19 3.29
CA ASP A 199 -9.48 -12.84 4.26
C ASP A 199 -10.49 -13.70 3.50
N THR A 200 -10.76 -14.90 4.02
CA THR A 200 -11.73 -15.83 3.43
C THR A 200 -12.76 -16.25 4.46
N THR A 201 -13.99 -16.44 4.00
CA THR A 201 -15.06 -16.97 4.85
C THR A 201 -14.92 -18.48 4.95
N VAL A 202 -14.86 -18.98 6.20
CA VAL A 202 -14.80 -20.42 6.50
C VAL A 202 -15.85 -20.79 7.54
N ILE A 203 -16.24 -22.05 7.55
CA ILE A 203 -17.14 -22.61 8.56
C ILE A 203 -16.29 -23.21 9.69
N TRP A 204 -16.49 -22.69 10.90
CA TRP A 204 -15.92 -23.25 12.12
C TRP A 204 -16.90 -24.22 12.76
N TYR A 205 -16.42 -25.37 13.20
CA TYR A 205 -17.25 -26.39 13.86
C TYR A 205 -16.55 -27.02 15.07
N ARG A 206 -17.34 -27.59 15.97
CA ARG A 206 -16.87 -28.31 17.16
C ARG A 206 -16.58 -29.77 16.85
N ARG A 207 -15.31 -30.07 16.57
CA ARG A 207 -14.84 -31.43 16.24
C ARG A 207 -15.16 -32.46 17.32
N ASP A 208 -15.03 -32.09 18.59
CA ASP A 208 -15.31 -32.97 19.73
C ASP A 208 -16.80 -33.32 19.82
N TRP A 209 -17.69 -32.37 19.52
CA TRP A 209 -19.13 -32.61 19.50
C TRP A 209 -19.54 -33.51 18.34
N LEU A 210 -19.05 -33.24 17.12
CA LEU A 210 -19.32 -34.10 15.98
C LEU A 210 -18.86 -35.54 16.24
N SER A 211 -17.65 -35.71 16.79
CA SER A 211 -17.12 -37.03 17.14
C SER A 211 -17.96 -37.74 18.21
N ALA A 212 -18.46 -37.02 19.22
CA ALA A 212 -19.29 -37.60 20.27
C ALA A 212 -20.68 -38.02 19.78
N GLU A 213 -21.21 -37.35 18.76
CA GLU A 213 -22.45 -37.73 18.08
C GLU A 213 -22.25 -38.78 16.97
N GLY A 214 -21.00 -39.16 16.66
CA GLY A 214 -20.70 -40.07 15.55
C GLY A 214 -20.95 -39.47 14.17
N ILE A 215 -20.87 -38.13 14.04
CA ILE A 215 -21.15 -37.39 12.81
C ILE A 215 -19.84 -36.93 12.17
N ALA A 216 -19.72 -37.05 10.84
CA ALA A 216 -18.59 -36.51 10.09
C ALA A 216 -18.71 -34.99 9.90
N PRO A 217 -17.59 -34.26 9.71
CA PRO A 217 -17.63 -32.87 9.28
C PRO A 217 -18.43 -32.69 7.97
N PRO A 218 -19.15 -31.57 7.79
CA PRO A 218 -19.94 -31.35 6.58
C PRO A 218 -19.04 -31.18 5.35
N GLU A 219 -19.34 -31.91 4.28
CA GLU A 219 -18.71 -31.72 2.97
C GLU A 219 -19.65 -30.99 1.99
N THR A 220 -20.95 -31.04 2.26
CA THR A 220 -22.01 -30.40 1.46
C THR A 220 -22.90 -29.48 2.30
N TRP A 221 -23.70 -28.66 1.62
CA TRP A 221 -24.69 -27.82 2.28
C TRP A 221 -25.80 -28.65 2.94
N GLU A 222 -26.17 -29.77 2.32
CA GLU A 222 -27.12 -30.75 2.85
C GLU A 222 -26.59 -31.41 4.13
N ASP A 223 -25.29 -31.71 4.21
CA ASP A 223 -24.67 -32.19 5.46
C ASP A 223 -24.77 -31.12 6.55
N LEU A 224 -24.48 -29.86 6.22
CA LEU A 224 -24.56 -28.76 7.18
C LEU A 224 -25.98 -28.57 7.71
N LEU A 225 -27.00 -28.67 6.85
CA LEU A 225 -28.40 -28.67 7.27
C LEU A 225 -28.71 -29.85 8.20
N THR A 226 -28.32 -31.06 7.80
CA THR A 226 -28.57 -32.28 8.58
C THR A 226 -27.93 -32.20 9.97
N ILE A 227 -26.68 -31.76 10.05
CA ILE A 227 -25.97 -31.50 11.30
C ILE A 227 -26.71 -30.42 12.10
N GLY A 228 -27.09 -29.32 11.45
CA GLY A 228 -27.85 -28.24 12.08
C GLY A 228 -29.20 -28.68 12.63
N HIS A 229 -29.87 -29.66 12.02
CA HIS A 229 -31.12 -30.23 12.55
C HIS A 229 -30.84 -31.18 13.72
N HIS A 230 -29.79 -32.00 13.66
CA HIS A 230 -29.37 -32.87 14.78
C HIS A 230 -29.09 -32.06 16.04
N PHE A 231 -28.30 -30.99 15.94
CA PHE A 231 -27.98 -30.13 17.07
C PHE A 231 -29.13 -29.21 17.52
N ARG A 232 -30.29 -29.26 16.85
CA ARG A 232 -31.54 -28.62 17.30
C ARG A 232 -32.40 -29.53 18.18
N LEU A 233 -32.15 -30.84 18.18
CA LEU A 233 -32.91 -31.78 18.99
C LEU A 233 -32.79 -31.42 20.49
N PRO A 234 -33.91 -31.38 21.26
CA PRO A 234 -33.90 -30.92 22.65
C PRO A 234 -32.86 -31.62 23.53
N GLU A 235 -32.67 -32.93 23.36
CA GLU A 235 -31.72 -33.75 24.09
C GLU A 235 -30.26 -33.46 23.73
N VAL A 236 -29.98 -33.17 22.46
CA VAL A 236 -28.64 -32.79 21.98
C VAL A 236 -28.32 -31.38 22.47
N ARG A 237 -29.29 -30.46 22.39
CA ARG A 237 -29.14 -29.10 22.91
C ARG A 237 -28.87 -29.08 24.41
N ALA A 238 -29.61 -29.87 25.18
CA ALA A 238 -29.39 -29.99 26.62
C ALA A 238 -27.99 -30.55 26.94
N ARG A 239 -27.50 -31.53 26.16
CA ARG A 239 -26.17 -32.14 26.33
C ARG A 239 -25.04 -31.12 26.18
N TYR A 240 -25.15 -30.20 25.23
CA TYR A 240 -24.09 -29.24 24.89
C TYR A 240 -24.34 -27.81 25.37
N GLY A 241 -25.44 -27.56 26.09
CA GLY A 241 -25.81 -26.23 26.57
C GLY A 241 -26.15 -25.25 25.44
N LEU A 242 -26.74 -25.74 24.35
CA LEU A 242 -27.06 -24.93 23.18
C LEU A 242 -28.35 -24.12 23.34
N GLY A 243 -28.32 -22.89 22.83
CA GLY A 243 -29.50 -22.05 22.62
C GLY A 243 -30.43 -22.62 21.54
N ALA A 244 -31.39 -21.84 21.08
CA ALA A 244 -32.38 -22.28 20.09
C ALA A 244 -31.77 -22.68 18.73
N PHE A 245 -30.60 -22.11 18.40
CA PHE A 245 -29.94 -22.30 17.11
C PHE A 245 -28.51 -22.81 17.31
N PRO A 246 -28.11 -23.90 16.63
CA PRO A 246 -26.77 -24.48 16.75
C PRO A 246 -25.74 -23.85 15.81
N LEU A 247 -26.19 -23.05 14.83
CA LEU A 247 -25.34 -22.25 13.96
C LEU A 247 -25.43 -20.78 14.36
N THR A 248 -24.31 -20.07 14.31
CA THR A 248 -24.24 -18.62 14.56
C THR A 248 -23.41 -17.96 13.48
N PHE A 249 -23.93 -16.86 12.93
CA PHE A 249 -23.25 -15.99 11.98
C PHE A 249 -23.72 -14.55 12.20
N VAL A 250 -22.98 -13.59 11.64
CA VAL A 250 -23.27 -12.17 11.82
C VAL A 250 -24.47 -11.80 10.93
N GLY A 251 -25.58 -11.40 11.55
CA GLY A 251 -26.83 -11.10 10.86
C GLY A 251 -27.38 -9.71 11.16
N GLY A 252 -28.14 -9.17 10.21
CA GLY A 252 -28.90 -7.93 10.36
C GLY A 252 -28.09 -6.65 10.14
N GLN A 253 -28.76 -5.51 10.26
CA GLN A 253 -28.15 -4.19 9.98
C GLN A 253 -27.00 -3.86 10.93
N ALA A 254 -27.04 -4.34 12.17
CA ALA A 254 -25.96 -4.14 13.14
C ALA A 254 -24.65 -4.83 12.71
N GLY A 255 -24.73 -5.91 11.91
CA GLY A 255 -23.58 -6.58 11.34
C GLY A 255 -22.96 -5.84 10.15
N GLY A 256 -23.67 -4.87 9.57
CA GLY A 256 -23.18 -4.07 8.45
C GLY A 256 -22.67 -4.90 7.28
N GLU A 257 -21.50 -4.52 6.75
CA GLU A 257 -20.82 -5.21 5.66
C GLU A 257 -20.52 -6.68 5.99
N THR A 258 -20.25 -7.00 7.27
CA THR A 258 -19.94 -8.36 7.71
C THR A 258 -21.06 -9.35 7.44
N THR A 259 -22.31 -8.92 7.59
CA THR A 259 -23.46 -9.75 7.20
C THR A 259 -23.46 -10.01 5.70
N THR A 260 -23.13 -9.03 4.87
CA THR A 260 -23.11 -9.20 3.42
C THR A 260 -22.05 -10.23 3.00
N TYR A 261 -20.78 -10.05 3.39
CA TYR A 261 -19.73 -10.96 2.92
C TYR A 261 -19.85 -12.38 3.49
N GLN A 262 -20.43 -12.57 4.68
CA GLN A 262 -20.69 -13.91 5.22
C GLN A 262 -21.80 -14.64 4.47
N LEU A 263 -22.77 -13.92 3.88
CA LEU A 263 -23.89 -14.52 3.15
C LEU A 263 -23.57 -14.78 1.67
N LEU A 264 -22.65 -14.02 1.08
CA LEU A 264 -22.29 -14.16 -0.34
C LEU A 264 -21.81 -15.55 -0.75
N PRO A 265 -21.00 -16.28 0.05
CA PRO A 265 -20.61 -17.66 -0.29
C PRO A 265 -21.80 -18.60 -0.49
N PHE A 266 -22.89 -18.44 0.27
CA PHE A 266 -24.10 -19.24 0.08
C PHE A 266 -24.83 -18.88 -1.22
N LEU A 267 -24.81 -17.60 -1.59
CA LEU A 267 -25.37 -17.13 -2.85
C LEU A 267 -24.58 -17.70 -4.05
N TRP A 268 -23.26 -17.53 -4.03
CA TRP A 268 -22.38 -17.94 -5.13
C TRP A 268 -22.33 -19.47 -5.28
N SER A 269 -22.34 -20.22 -4.19
CA SER A 269 -22.33 -21.68 -4.23
C SER A 269 -23.57 -22.27 -4.90
N MET A 270 -24.68 -21.53 -4.94
CA MET A 270 -25.91 -21.91 -5.63
C MET A 270 -26.04 -21.34 -7.04
N GLY A 271 -24.98 -20.71 -7.54
CA GLY A 271 -24.92 -20.07 -8.86
C GLY A 271 -25.62 -18.71 -8.95
N GLY A 272 -25.86 -18.06 -7.81
CA GLY A 272 -26.38 -16.69 -7.77
C GLY A 272 -25.27 -15.66 -7.79
N ASP A 273 -25.63 -14.39 -8.01
CA ASP A 273 -24.69 -13.26 -7.96
C ASP A 273 -25.44 -11.97 -7.63
N LEU A 274 -24.72 -10.91 -7.27
CA LEU A 274 -25.28 -9.58 -7.00
C LEU A 274 -25.39 -8.73 -8.27
N ILE A 275 -24.34 -8.76 -9.10
CA ILE A 275 -24.19 -7.89 -10.27
C ILE A 275 -23.64 -8.72 -11.44
N ALA A 276 -24.30 -8.65 -12.59
CA ALA A 276 -23.78 -9.20 -13.84
C ALA A 276 -23.90 -8.14 -14.94
N GLU A 277 -22.84 -7.94 -15.72
CA GLU A 277 -22.80 -6.97 -16.83
C GLU A 277 -23.27 -5.55 -16.44
N GLY A 278 -22.93 -5.11 -15.22
CA GLY A 278 -23.31 -3.80 -14.69
C GLY A 278 -24.78 -3.67 -14.28
N LYS A 279 -25.53 -4.77 -14.24
CA LYS A 279 -26.93 -4.81 -13.79
C LYS A 279 -27.06 -5.59 -12.49
N ILE A 280 -27.97 -5.15 -11.63
CA ILE A 280 -28.30 -5.86 -10.40
C ILE A 280 -29.07 -7.13 -10.76
N VAL A 281 -28.56 -8.29 -10.35
CA VAL A 281 -29.13 -9.63 -10.65
C VAL A 281 -29.49 -10.45 -9.41
N ILE A 282 -29.49 -9.81 -8.25
CA ILE A 282 -29.79 -10.44 -6.95
C ILE A 282 -31.19 -11.10 -6.90
N ASN A 283 -32.16 -10.70 -7.75
CA ASN A 283 -33.47 -11.33 -7.78
C ASN A 283 -33.52 -12.53 -8.73
N SER A 284 -32.66 -13.52 -8.51
CA SER A 284 -32.54 -14.73 -9.33
C SER A 284 -33.08 -15.96 -8.63
N ALA A 285 -33.43 -17.00 -9.40
CA ALA A 285 -33.85 -18.29 -8.85
C ALA A 285 -32.76 -18.92 -7.96
N ALA A 286 -31.48 -18.68 -8.28
CA ALA A 286 -30.36 -19.11 -7.45
C ALA A 286 -30.32 -18.38 -6.10
N THR A 287 -30.58 -17.08 -6.10
CA THR A 287 -30.69 -16.29 -4.86
C THR A 287 -31.85 -16.77 -3.98
N LEU A 288 -33.00 -17.07 -4.60
CA LEU A 288 -34.12 -17.65 -3.86
C LEU A 288 -33.73 -18.97 -3.20
N ARG A 289 -33.02 -19.86 -3.90
CA ARG A 289 -32.52 -21.11 -3.28
C ARG A 289 -31.60 -20.85 -2.09
N ALA A 290 -30.65 -19.91 -2.23
CA ALA A 290 -29.72 -19.56 -1.16
C ALA A 290 -30.44 -19.00 0.08
N LEU A 291 -31.42 -18.12 -0.12
CA LEU A 291 -32.23 -17.57 0.96
C LEU A 291 -33.13 -18.62 1.60
N THR A 292 -33.72 -19.53 0.82
CA THR A 292 -34.49 -20.67 1.34
C THR A 292 -33.60 -21.58 2.19
N PHE A 293 -32.40 -21.91 1.71
CA PHE A 293 -31.43 -22.69 2.48
C PHE A 293 -31.06 -22.02 3.81
N LEU A 294 -30.75 -20.71 3.78
CA LEU A 294 -30.44 -19.93 4.98
C LEU A 294 -31.63 -19.87 5.94
N ARG A 295 -32.86 -19.76 5.42
CA ARG A 295 -34.09 -19.83 6.20
C ARG A 295 -34.22 -21.20 6.85
N ASP A 296 -33.97 -22.29 6.14
CA ASP A 296 -34.12 -23.66 6.64
C ASP A 296 -33.04 -24.03 7.69
N LEU A 297 -31.88 -23.36 7.63
CA LEU A 297 -30.89 -23.37 8.72
C LEU A 297 -31.40 -22.74 10.03
N VAL A 298 -32.43 -21.89 9.99
CA VAL A 298 -32.99 -21.21 11.17
C VAL A 298 -34.33 -21.82 11.55
N PHE A 299 -35.21 -22.06 10.58
CA PHE A 299 -36.55 -22.56 10.77
C PHE A 299 -36.65 -23.99 10.23
N SER A 300 -37.38 -24.84 10.93
CA SER A 300 -37.84 -26.12 10.39
C SER A 300 -39.35 -25.94 10.30
N GLU A 301 -39.92 -26.03 9.09
CA GLU A 301 -41.38 -26.12 8.97
C GLU A 301 -41.90 -27.34 9.76
#